data_AF-A0A382HFU6-F1
#
_entry.id   AF-A0A382HFU6-F1
#
_cell.length_a   1.000
_cell.length_b   1.000
_cell.length_c   1.000
_cell.angle_alpha   90.00
_cell.angle_beta   90.00
_cell.angle_gamma   90.00
#
_symmetry.space_group_name_H-M   'P 1'
#
loop_
_entity.id
_entity.type
_entity.pdbx_description
1 polymer ?
#
loop_
_entity_poly.entity_id
_entity_poly.type
_entity_poly.pdbx_seq_one_letter_code
_entity_poly.pdbx_strand_id
1 'polypeptide(L)'
;MPFAVPSSRVGCVLLAFAVFTGSAMADQIRFDRPSEWRQGALPLGAIQLDGDVLRTVELRRGTDAISNLADFDGGIRAAGSNTATARRTIDGSEVTGWEPDWDRPAEDWYIEIDLGRAVNANSVSLVFDDEA
;
A
#
# COMPACT_ATOMS: atom_id res chain seq x y z
N MET A 1 12.61 41.66 -50.40
CA MET A 1 11.43 41.05 -49.77
C MET A 1 11.42 39.55 -50.09
N PRO A 2 11.02 38.69 -49.15
CA PRO A 2 11.64 37.38 -48.82
C PRO A 2 10.97 36.22 -49.59
N PHE A 3 11.50 35.00 -49.65
CA PHE A 3 11.32 33.85 -48.72
C PHE A 3 11.91 32.64 -49.50
N ALA A 4 12.39 31.51 -48.99
CA ALA A 4 12.73 30.96 -47.69
C ALA A 4 13.45 29.61 -47.98
N VAL A 5 14.48 29.28 -47.21
CA VAL A 5 15.02 27.91 -47.02
C VAL A 5 15.17 27.85 -45.48
N PRO A 6 14.69 26.80 -44.77
CA PRO A 6 15.34 25.51 -44.90
C PRO A 6 14.50 24.23 -44.79
N SER A 7 14.97 23.29 -45.60
CA SER A 7 14.95 21.83 -45.46
C SER A 7 15.34 21.35 -44.06
N SER A 8 15.01 20.10 -43.78
CA SER A 8 15.52 19.28 -42.66
C SER A 8 14.83 19.45 -41.30
N ARG A 9 13.58 18.97 -41.19
CA ARG A 9 12.99 18.57 -39.89
C ARG A 9 12.67 17.08 -39.79
N VAL A 10 12.80 16.32 -40.86
CA VAL A 10 12.43 14.88 -40.87
C VAL A 10 13.59 13.96 -40.44
N GLY A 11 14.85 14.42 -40.56
CA GLY A 11 16.02 13.58 -40.25
C GLY A 11 16.28 13.34 -38.76
N CYS A 12 15.88 14.25 -37.86
CA CYS A 12 16.19 14.13 -36.44
C CYS A 12 15.24 13.22 -35.65
N VAL A 13 14.04 12.92 -36.18
CA VAL A 13 13.05 12.11 -35.45
C VAL A 13 13.40 10.62 -35.48
N LEU A 14 14.08 10.14 -36.52
CA LEU A 14 14.46 8.71 -36.63
C LEU A 14 15.74 8.37 -35.85
N LEU A 15 16.63 9.34 -35.59
CA LEU A 15 17.85 9.09 -34.81
C LEU A 15 17.58 8.98 -33.29
N ALA A 16 16.45 9.51 -32.81
CA ALA A 16 16.07 9.43 -31.40
C ALA A 16 15.48 8.07 -31.00
N PHE A 17 14.96 7.28 -31.96
CA PHE A 17 14.36 5.98 -31.68
C PHE A 17 15.38 4.83 -31.60
N ALA A 18 16.59 5.03 -32.13
CA ALA A 18 17.61 3.98 -32.21
C ALA A 18 18.42 3.77 -30.92
N VAL A 19 18.21 4.59 -29.87
CA VAL A 19 19.06 4.56 -28.65
C VAL A 19 18.47 3.68 -27.53
N PHE A 20 17.26 3.14 -27.68
CA PHE A 20 16.58 2.37 -26.62
C PHE A 20 16.66 0.84 -26.75
N THR A 21 17.65 0.30 -27.49
CA THR A 21 17.95 -1.14 -27.51
C THR A 21 19.18 -1.47 -26.68
N GLY A 22 19.26 -0.94 -25.45
CA GLY A 22 20.23 -1.41 -24.47
C GLY A 22 19.82 -2.80 -23.98
N SER A 23 20.70 -3.78 -24.09
CA SER A 23 20.50 -5.10 -23.47
C SER A 23 20.29 -4.89 -21.97
N ALA A 24 19.15 -5.31 -21.44
CA ALA A 24 18.96 -5.42 -20.00
C ALA A 24 19.93 -6.49 -19.48
N MET A 25 21.09 -6.06 -19.00
CA MET A 25 22.03 -6.93 -18.28
C MET A 25 21.39 -7.24 -16.94
N ALA A 26 20.82 -8.44 -16.80
CA ALA A 26 20.39 -8.96 -15.52
C ALA A 26 21.61 -9.65 -14.87
N ASP A 27 22.16 -9.06 -13.82
CA ASP A 27 23.16 -9.74 -12.99
C ASP A 27 22.48 -10.79 -12.12
N GLN A 28 22.98 -12.02 -12.18
CA GLN A 28 22.54 -13.12 -11.33
C GLN A 28 23.62 -13.46 -10.32
N ILE A 29 23.32 -13.29 -9.03
CA ILE A 29 24.15 -13.83 -7.95
C ILE A 29 23.62 -15.23 -7.64
N ARG A 30 24.41 -16.26 -7.95
CA ARG A 30 24.08 -17.66 -7.68
C ARG A 30 24.99 -18.19 -6.57
N PHE A 31 24.40 -18.83 -5.58
CA PHE A 31 25.11 -19.60 -4.55
C PHE A 31 24.88 -21.07 -4.83
N ASP A 32 25.96 -21.83 -4.99
CA ASP A 32 25.91 -23.25 -5.35
C ASP A 32 25.91 -24.16 -4.11
N ARG A 33 26.26 -23.60 -2.94
CA ARG A 33 26.33 -24.35 -1.69
C ARG A 33 25.74 -23.59 -0.50
N PRO A 34 25.08 -24.31 0.43
CA PRO A 34 24.61 -23.72 1.69
C PRO A 34 25.67 -22.97 2.50
N SER A 35 26.91 -23.47 2.49
CA SER A 35 28.04 -22.85 3.19
C SER A 35 28.38 -21.44 2.71
N GLU A 36 27.99 -21.06 1.49
CA GLU A 36 28.30 -19.75 0.90
C GLU A 36 27.35 -18.67 1.43
N TRP A 37 26.04 -18.94 1.49
CA TRP A 37 25.08 -17.98 2.03
C TRP A 37 25.01 -17.99 3.57
N ARG A 38 25.41 -19.09 4.25
CA ARG A 38 25.49 -19.15 5.73
C ARG A 38 26.53 -18.21 6.34
N GLN A 39 27.50 -17.74 5.56
CA GLN A 39 28.51 -16.78 6.02
C GLN A 39 27.93 -15.35 6.16
N GLY A 40 26.81 -15.06 5.50
CA GLY A 40 26.11 -13.80 5.61
C GLY A 40 25.15 -13.74 6.80
N ALA A 41 24.93 -12.55 7.34
CA ALA A 41 23.87 -12.34 8.32
C ALA A 41 22.50 -12.49 7.64
N LEU A 42 21.72 -13.49 8.07
CA LEU A 42 20.34 -13.65 7.58
C LEU A 42 19.46 -12.55 8.20
N PRO A 43 18.56 -11.93 7.41
CA PRO A 43 17.60 -10.97 7.93
C PRO A 43 16.67 -11.66 8.94
N LEU A 44 16.76 -11.24 10.20
CA LEU A 44 15.99 -11.82 11.30
C LEU A 44 14.49 -11.66 11.05
N GLY A 45 13.75 -12.77 11.20
CA GLY A 45 12.28 -12.79 11.12
C GLY A 45 11.69 -12.80 9.71
N ALA A 46 12.49 -12.63 8.65
CA ALA A 46 12.02 -12.72 7.26
C ALA A 46 12.26 -14.10 6.61
N ILE A 47 13.27 -14.84 7.11
CA ILE A 47 13.70 -16.12 6.55
C ILE A 47 13.93 -17.13 7.68
N GLN A 48 13.52 -18.38 7.47
CA GLN A 48 13.79 -19.52 8.33
C GLN A 48 14.55 -20.60 7.55
N LEU A 49 15.40 -21.31 8.27
CA LEU A 49 16.17 -22.44 7.75
C LEU A 49 15.39 -23.73 7.89
N ASP A 50 15.16 -24.42 6.77
CA ASP A 50 14.62 -25.78 6.72
C ASP A 50 15.71 -26.70 6.11
N GLY A 51 16.62 -27.16 6.98
CA GLY A 51 17.85 -27.83 6.57
C GLY A 51 18.74 -26.93 5.71
N ASP A 52 18.93 -27.30 4.45
CA ASP A 52 19.73 -26.55 3.46
C ASP A 52 18.91 -25.59 2.60
N VAL A 53 17.61 -25.45 2.89
CA VAL A 53 16.68 -24.60 2.15
C VAL A 53 16.33 -23.35 2.97
N LEU A 54 16.41 -22.19 2.33
CA LEU A 54 15.87 -20.94 2.87
C LEU A 54 14.38 -20.89 2.56
N ARG A 55 13.54 -20.77 3.59
CA ARG A 55 12.11 -20.50 3.45
C ARG A 55 11.78 -19.12 3.95
N THR A 56 10.92 -18.41 3.24
CA THR A 56 10.31 -17.19 3.77
C THR A 56 9.38 -17.57 4.91
N VAL A 57 9.46 -16.84 6.03
CA VAL A 57 8.46 -16.99 7.09
C VAL A 57 7.24 -16.18 6.71
N GLU A 58 6.05 -16.75 6.85
CA GLU A 58 4.82 -16.00 6.70
C GLU A 58 4.72 -14.99 7.87
N LEU A 59 4.89 -13.70 7.56
CA LEU A 59 4.91 -12.67 8.58
C LEU A 59 3.48 -12.23 8.94
N ARG A 60 2.85 -12.92 9.90
CA ARG A 60 1.54 -12.52 10.45
C ARG A 60 1.71 -11.65 11.69
N ARG A 61 2.01 -10.36 11.47
CA ARG A 61 2.26 -9.42 12.58
C ARG A 61 0.99 -8.94 13.30
N GLY A 62 -0.20 -9.15 12.72
CA GLY A 62 -1.46 -8.66 13.29
C GLY A 62 -1.48 -7.14 13.46
N THR A 63 -1.02 -6.41 12.43
CA THR A 63 -0.91 -4.95 12.48
C THR A 63 -2.28 -4.29 12.36
N ASP A 64 -2.60 -3.44 13.32
CA ASP A 64 -3.74 -2.54 13.20
C ASP A 64 -3.49 -1.52 12.07
N ALA A 65 -4.29 -1.63 11.02
CA ALA A 65 -4.16 -0.79 9.83
C ALA A 65 -4.58 0.67 10.08
N ILE A 66 -5.38 0.94 11.13
CA ILE A 66 -5.88 2.26 11.51
C ILE A 66 -4.84 3.06 12.28
N SER A 67 -4.03 2.40 13.12
CA SER A 67 -3.03 3.07 13.98
C SER A 67 -2.05 4.02 13.26
N ASN A 68 -1.82 3.85 11.96
CA ASN A 68 -0.94 4.70 11.15
C ASN A 68 -1.62 5.24 9.87
N LEU A 69 -2.93 5.41 9.90
CA LEU A 69 -3.73 5.80 8.74
C LEU A 69 -3.24 7.10 8.07
N ALA A 70 -2.81 8.07 8.88
CA ALA A 70 -2.34 9.37 8.42
C ALA A 70 -1.05 9.30 7.59
N ASP A 71 -0.21 8.28 7.80
CA ASP A 71 1.04 8.09 7.05
C ASP A 71 0.79 7.65 5.60
N PHE A 72 -0.43 7.21 5.29
CA PHE A 72 -0.82 6.69 3.98
C PHE A 72 -1.91 7.53 3.31
N ASP A 73 -2.17 8.75 3.78
CA ASP A 73 -3.26 9.61 3.30
C ASP A 73 -4.66 8.96 3.43
N GLY A 74 -4.82 8.03 4.38
CA GLY A 74 -6.12 7.43 4.68
C GLY A 74 -7.00 8.30 5.59
N GLY A 75 -8.24 7.89 5.80
CA GLY A 75 -9.19 8.59 6.64
C GLY A 75 -10.64 8.13 6.46
N ILE A 76 -11.57 8.98 6.90
CA ILE A 76 -12.99 8.81 6.58
C ILE A 76 -13.20 9.24 5.13
N ARG A 77 -13.65 8.31 4.30
CA ARG A 77 -14.00 8.55 2.91
C ARG A 77 -15.41 9.11 2.76
N ALA A 78 -16.35 8.53 3.50
CA ALA A 78 -17.75 8.93 3.53
C ALA A 78 -18.41 8.49 4.83
N ALA A 79 -19.52 9.15 5.18
CA ALA A 79 -20.48 8.67 6.16
C ALA A 79 -21.86 9.12 5.69
N GLY A 80 -22.83 8.20 5.64
CA GLY A 80 -24.18 8.51 5.16
C GLY A 80 -24.94 9.48 6.09
N SER A 81 -24.60 9.48 7.37
CA SER A 81 -25.10 10.39 8.38
C SER A 81 -24.03 10.73 9.42
N ASN A 82 -24.26 11.78 10.22
CA ASN A 82 -23.39 12.20 11.31
C ASN A 82 -21.88 12.29 10.94
N THR A 83 -21.58 12.84 9.75
CA THR A 83 -20.20 12.91 9.21
C THR A 83 -19.22 13.64 10.15
N ALA A 84 -19.71 14.60 10.94
CA ALA A 84 -18.90 15.36 11.89
C ALA A 84 -18.23 14.46 12.97
N THR A 85 -18.85 13.35 13.34
CA THR A 85 -18.35 12.43 14.37
C THR A 85 -17.71 11.18 13.77
N ALA A 86 -17.78 10.95 12.45
CA ALA A 86 -17.29 9.74 11.81
C ALA A 86 -15.80 9.46 12.09
N ARG A 87 -14.97 10.50 12.22
CA ARG A 87 -13.55 10.37 12.57
C ARG A 87 -13.30 9.70 13.93
N ARG A 88 -14.28 9.71 14.84
CA ARG A 88 -14.16 9.05 16.15
C ARG A 88 -14.05 7.53 16.04
N THR A 89 -14.54 6.93 14.95
CA THR A 89 -14.37 5.48 14.71
C THR A 89 -12.93 5.04 14.47
N ILE A 90 -12.02 5.98 14.23
CA ILE A 90 -10.62 5.73 13.90
C ILE A 90 -9.65 6.59 14.74
N ASP A 91 -10.12 7.22 15.82
CA ASP A 91 -9.29 8.08 16.68
C ASP A 91 -8.53 7.31 17.77
N GLY A 92 -8.79 6.00 17.89
CA GLY A 92 -8.14 5.09 18.84
C GLY A 92 -8.66 5.21 20.27
N SER A 93 -9.74 5.96 20.51
CA SER A 93 -10.33 6.15 21.82
C SER A 93 -11.59 5.29 21.97
N GLU A 94 -11.66 4.51 23.05
CA GLU A 94 -12.85 3.70 23.39
C GLU A 94 -13.95 4.52 24.07
N VAL A 95 -13.71 5.80 24.38
CA VAL A 95 -14.68 6.69 25.05
C VAL A 95 -15.39 7.64 24.09
N THR A 96 -15.00 7.67 22.82
CA THR A 96 -15.65 8.43 21.76
C THR A 96 -16.17 7.49 20.70
N GLY A 97 -17.32 7.84 20.12
CA GLY A 97 -17.96 7.01 19.11
C GLY A 97 -18.64 7.82 18.02
N TRP A 98 -19.06 7.09 17.00
CA TRP A 98 -20.01 7.55 15.99
C TRP A 98 -21.29 6.74 16.13
N GLU A 99 -22.41 7.42 15.95
CA GLU A 99 -23.73 6.82 15.79
C GLU A 99 -24.35 7.41 14.52
N PRO A 100 -25.22 6.66 13.81
CA PRO A 100 -25.97 7.21 12.69
C PRO A 100 -27.02 8.22 13.17
N ASP A 101 -27.56 8.98 12.23
CA ASP A 101 -28.79 9.74 12.47
C ASP A 101 -29.98 8.77 12.38
N TRP A 102 -30.58 8.44 13.53
CA TRP A 102 -31.67 7.46 13.64
C TRP A 102 -32.96 7.89 12.92
N ASP A 103 -33.11 9.17 12.59
CA ASP A 103 -34.25 9.69 11.80
C ASP A 103 -34.05 9.47 10.28
N ARG A 104 -32.85 9.04 9.86
CA ARG A 104 -32.53 8.70 8.47
C ARG A 104 -32.86 7.23 8.15
N PRO A 105 -33.13 6.90 6.88
CA PRO A 105 -33.27 5.50 6.49
C PRO A 105 -31.97 4.73 6.74
N ALA A 106 -32.09 3.43 7.04
CA ALA A 106 -30.95 2.58 7.41
C ALA A 106 -29.84 2.49 6.33
N GLU A 107 -30.16 2.80 5.07
CA GLU A 107 -29.18 2.92 3.99
C GLU A 107 -28.17 4.06 4.18
N ASP A 108 -28.49 5.07 4.99
CA ASP A 108 -27.60 6.17 5.37
C ASP A 108 -26.77 5.85 6.63
N TRP A 109 -26.93 4.67 7.23
CA TRP A 109 -26.23 4.26 8.47
C TRP A 109 -24.92 3.54 8.16
N TYR A 110 -24.00 4.24 7.50
CA TYR A 110 -22.71 3.67 7.12
C TYR A 110 -21.56 4.67 7.32
N ILE A 111 -20.36 4.11 7.50
CA ILE A 111 -19.08 4.80 7.38
C ILE A 111 -18.21 4.04 6.37
N GLU A 112 -17.56 4.78 5.48
CA GLU A 112 -16.49 4.28 4.63
C GLU A 112 -15.15 4.79 5.16
N ILE A 113 -14.22 3.87 5.40
CA ILE A 113 -12.84 4.17 5.80
C ILE A 113 -11.93 3.87 4.61
N ASP A 114 -11.17 4.86 4.18
CA ASP A 114 -10.07 4.69 3.22
C ASP A 114 -8.78 4.43 4.00
N LEU A 115 -8.14 3.29 3.73
CA LEU A 115 -6.89 2.92 4.39
C LEU A 115 -5.66 3.59 3.76
N GLY A 116 -5.82 4.27 2.61
CA GLY A 116 -4.73 4.90 1.88
C GLY A 116 -3.76 3.91 1.22
N ARG A 117 -3.95 2.61 1.46
CA ARG A 117 -3.13 1.50 0.95
C ARG A 117 -3.93 0.22 0.86
N ALA A 118 -3.47 -0.70 0.01
CA ALA A 118 -3.94 -2.07 0.06
C ALA A 118 -3.40 -2.77 1.32
N VAL A 119 -4.29 -3.43 2.08
CA VAL A 119 -3.91 -4.27 3.21
C VAL A 119 -4.47 -5.67 3.03
N ASN A 120 -3.77 -6.68 3.56
CA ASN A 120 -4.34 -8.02 3.72
C ASN A 120 -5.07 -8.07 5.07
N ALA A 121 -6.35 -7.72 5.07
CA ALA A 121 -7.17 -7.76 6.28
C ALA A 121 -7.59 -9.22 6.58
N ASN A 122 -7.28 -9.68 7.80
CA ASN A 122 -7.73 -10.99 8.29
C ASN A 122 -8.96 -10.88 9.20
N SER A 123 -9.21 -9.70 9.77
CA SER A 123 -10.34 -9.40 10.65
C SER A 123 -10.67 -7.92 10.62
N VAL A 124 -11.90 -7.59 10.99
CA VAL A 124 -12.36 -6.23 11.31
C VAL A 124 -12.96 -6.28 12.70
N SER A 125 -12.52 -5.39 13.59
CA SER A 125 -13.04 -5.29 14.96
C SER A 125 -13.92 -4.06 15.08
N LEU A 126 -15.10 -4.23 15.66
CA LEU A 126 -16.01 -3.14 16.01
C LEU A 126 -16.14 -3.13 17.53
N VAL A 127 -15.91 -1.98 18.14
CA VAL A 127 -16.14 -1.74 19.56
C VAL A 127 -17.44 -0.96 19.67
N PHE A 128 -18.42 -1.54 20.35
CA PHE A 128 -19.70 -0.91 20.63
C PHE A 128 -19.67 -0.35 22.05
N ASP A 129 -20.37 0.76 22.25
CA ASP A 129 -20.62 1.27 23.59
C ASP A 129 -21.42 0.22 24.40
N ASP A 130 -21.19 0.15 25.71
CA ASP A 130 -21.91 -0.77 26.61
C ASP A 130 -23.42 -0.47 26.63
N GLU A 131 -23.83 0.76 26.29
CA GLU A 131 -25.23 1.21 26.24
C GLU A 131 -25.90 1.03 24.86
N ALA A 132 -25.19 0.51 23.86
CA ALA A 132 -25.67 0.36 22.47
C ALA A 132 -26.67 -0.78 22.25
#